data_AF-J8Q639-F1
#
_entry.id   AF-J8Q639-F1
#
_cell.length_a   1.000
_cell.length_b   1.000
_cell.length_c   1.000
_cell.angle_alpha   90.00
_cell.angle_beta   90.00
_cell.angle_gamma   90.00
#
_symmetry.space_group_name_H-M   'P 1'
#
loop_
_entity.id
_entity.type
_entity.pdbx_description
1 polymer ?
#
loop_
_entity_poly.entity_id
_entity_poly.type
_entity_poly.pdbx_seq_one_letter_code
_entity_poly.pdbx_strand_id
1 'polypeptide(L)'
;MSSKSTFSRWKKAELIDLANKLEINGFPNYAKKSDMIEFLEAHLNHLEEPVDFKDDYPELKSFYESMVVDQSKDEGDERDDGPGGESRTGSSDTATNDSDLEKAYIKDDDETSVHRRGSNSDGGANAKTNFNLLDFSSDDHGSSASALTKFKFDFQDYVSDIKYHTQKLNENVQDYLSTISSVDTIFSIVEFSFLLRNTLAAGKKPATSSSLASSLETAIAAHTKHQDILDFCLPVVTWLLFFRGIPTLVSYYINFIRYDLDIELDPMTFNLSKFLISLAIFKTCNNINMDFHSFQCVNQLWAGLCAVNHSLGMVPLVFSMVSCLLTLYVL
;
A
#
# COMPACT_ATOMS: atom_id res chain seq x y z
N MET A 1 -14.04 -43.32 13.10
CA MET A 1 -12.92 -42.77 13.89
C MET A 1 -12.54 -41.46 13.23
N SER A 2 -12.59 -40.32 13.94
CA SER A 2 -12.28 -39.01 13.36
C SER A 2 -10.77 -38.94 13.12
N SER A 3 -10.35 -39.11 11.87
CA SER A 3 -9.01 -38.75 11.41
C SER A 3 -8.79 -37.28 11.78
N LYS A 4 -7.66 -36.99 12.43
CA LYS A 4 -7.31 -35.59 12.73
C LYS A 4 -7.10 -34.88 11.40
N SER A 5 -8.08 -34.08 10.99
CA SER A 5 -8.01 -33.22 9.81
C SER A 5 -6.70 -32.42 9.78
N THR A 6 -6.06 -32.36 8.63
CA THR A 6 -4.87 -31.55 8.38
C THR A 6 -5.12 -30.06 8.69
N PHE A 7 -6.34 -29.59 8.45
CA PHE A 7 -6.79 -28.22 8.73
C PHE A 7 -7.00 -27.93 10.23
N SER A 8 -6.97 -28.96 11.08
CA SER A 8 -7.09 -28.77 12.54
C SER A 8 -5.96 -27.92 13.14
N ARG A 9 -4.80 -27.85 12.49
CA ARG A 9 -3.65 -27.03 12.93
C ARG A 9 -3.79 -25.55 12.56
N TRP A 10 -4.61 -25.22 11.58
CA TRP A 10 -4.68 -23.89 10.99
C TRP A 10 -5.50 -22.91 11.84
N LYS A 11 -5.19 -21.63 11.78
CA LYS A 11 -5.99 -20.57 12.44
C LYS A 11 -7.26 -20.30 11.62
N LYS A 12 -8.30 -19.76 12.27
CA LYS A 12 -9.56 -19.42 11.57
C LYS A 12 -9.35 -18.47 10.39
N ALA A 13 -8.42 -17.51 10.53
CA ALA A 13 -8.11 -16.56 9.46
C ALA A 13 -7.53 -17.26 8.22
N GLU A 14 -6.66 -18.25 8.42
CA GLU A 14 -6.05 -19.04 7.32
C GLU A 14 -7.12 -19.88 6.59
N LEU A 15 -8.10 -20.42 7.32
CA LEU A 15 -9.24 -21.13 6.71
C LEU A 15 -10.13 -20.21 5.86
N ILE A 16 -10.34 -18.97 6.31
CA ILE A 16 -11.12 -17.96 5.56
C ILE A 16 -10.34 -17.50 4.32
N ASP A 17 -9.03 -17.26 4.46
CA ASP A 17 -8.16 -16.89 3.35
C ASP A 17 -8.17 -17.97 2.26
N LEU A 18 -8.02 -19.23 2.64
CA LEU A 18 -8.10 -20.36 1.72
C LEU A 18 -9.48 -20.48 1.05
N ALA A 19 -10.57 -20.32 1.81
CA ALA A 19 -11.92 -20.37 1.25
C ALA A 19 -12.19 -19.23 0.26
N ASN A 20 -11.63 -18.03 0.50
CA ASN A 20 -11.72 -16.90 -0.42
C ASN A 20 -10.91 -17.14 -1.69
N LYS A 21 -9.69 -17.68 -1.57
CA LYS A 21 -8.86 -18.02 -2.73
C LYS A 21 -9.51 -19.10 -3.61
N LEU A 22 -10.16 -20.09 -2.99
CA LEU A 22 -10.93 -21.13 -3.67
C LEU A 22 -12.32 -20.65 -4.16
N GLU A 23 -12.64 -19.35 -3.99
CA GLU A 23 -13.91 -18.74 -4.39
C GLU A 23 -15.17 -19.50 -3.88
N ILE A 24 -15.10 -20.05 -2.66
CA ILE A 24 -16.18 -20.89 -2.11
C ILE A 24 -17.36 -20.00 -1.68
N ASN A 25 -18.37 -19.95 -2.54
CA ASN A 25 -19.60 -19.20 -2.28
C ASN A 25 -20.34 -19.75 -1.05
N GLY A 26 -20.59 -18.89 -0.06
CA GLY A 26 -21.36 -19.23 1.14
C GLY A 26 -20.54 -19.77 2.32
N PHE A 27 -19.22 -19.57 2.32
CA PHE A 27 -18.38 -19.99 3.44
C PHE A 27 -18.79 -19.30 4.76
N PRO A 28 -19.04 -20.05 5.85
CA PRO A 28 -19.61 -19.50 7.07
C PRO A 28 -18.55 -18.79 7.93
N ASN A 29 -18.36 -17.50 7.70
CA ASN A 29 -17.37 -16.66 8.41
C ASN A 29 -17.53 -16.60 9.94
N TYR A 30 -18.73 -16.93 10.47
CA TYR A 30 -19.03 -16.89 11.90
C TYR A 30 -19.09 -18.28 12.57
N ALA A 31 -18.84 -19.36 11.83
CA ALA A 31 -18.97 -20.71 12.35
C ALA A 31 -17.83 -21.12 13.31
N LYS A 32 -18.02 -22.26 13.99
CA LYS A 32 -16.95 -22.88 14.76
C LYS A 32 -15.88 -23.41 13.82
N LYS A 33 -14.64 -23.46 14.30
CA LYS A 33 -13.49 -23.93 13.51
C LYS A 33 -13.71 -25.36 12.98
N SER A 34 -14.35 -26.23 13.76
CA SER A 34 -14.72 -27.58 13.33
C SER A 34 -15.60 -27.58 12.09
N ASP A 35 -16.63 -26.73 12.09
CA ASP A 35 -17.66 -26.70 11.05
C ASP A 35 -17.08 -26.07 9.76
N MET A 36 -16.18 -25.09 9.91
CA MET A 36 -15.43 -24.50 8.79
C MET A 36 -14.51 -25.53 8.12
N ILE A 37 -13.85 -26.38 8.93
CA ILE A 37 -12.99 -27.46 8.42
C ILE A 37 -13.83 -28.49 7.67
N GLU A 38 -14.94 -28.94 8.26
CA GLU A 38 -15.84 -29.93 7.63
C GLU A 38 -16.41 -29.40 6.31
N PHE A 39 -16.78 -28.12 6.24
CA PHE A 39 -17.26 -27.49 5.01
C PHE A 39 -16.18 -27.44 3.92
N LEU A 40 -14.96 -27.09 4.28
CA LEU A 40 -13.82 -27.02 3.36
C LEU A 40 -13.44 -28.40 2.83
N GLU A 41 -13.39 -29.42 3.70
CA GLU A 41 -13.12 -30.81 3.32
C GLU A 41 -14.22 -31.37 2.43
N ALA A 42 -15.49 -31.11 2.75
CA ALA A 42 -16.60 -31.52 1.90
C ALA A 42 -16.54 -30.90 0.50
N HIS A 43 -16.14 -29.63 0.41
CA HIS A 43 -15.97 -28.95 -0.87
C HIS A 43 -14.79 -29.53 -1.67
N LEU A 44 -13.62 -29.70 -1.03
CA LEU A 44 -12.43 -30.26 -1.66
C LEU A 44 -12.62 -31.71 -2.14
N ASN A 45 -13.42 -32.50 -1.42
CA ASN A 45 -13.76 -33.87 -1.81
C ASN A 45 -14.80 -33.96 -2.94
N HIS A 46 -15.53 -32.86 -3.21
CA HIS A 46 -16.58 -32.82 -4.24
C HIS A 46 -16.10 -32.25 -5.58
N LEU A 47 -14.89 -31.69 -5.63
CA LEU A 47 -14.28 -31.22 -6.87
C LEU A 47 -13.96 -32.42 -7.78
N GLU A 48 -14.40 -32.36 -9.05
CA GLU A 48 -14.19 -33.42 -10.04
C GLU A 48 -12.71 -33.57 -10.44
N GLU A 49 -11.93 -32.49 -10.31
CA GLU A 49 -10.49 -32.47 -10.55
C GLU A 49 -9.74 -31.91 -9.32
N PRO A 50 -8.61 -32.51 -8.93
CA PRO A 50 -7.80 -31.99 -7.84
C PRO A 50 -7.21 -30.64 -8.24
N VAL A 51 -7.31 -29.66 -7.33
CA VAL A 51 -6.76 -28.32 -7.53
C VAL A 51 -5.24 -28.41 -7.71
N ASP A 52 -4.67 -27.68 -8.66
CA ASP A 52 -3.22 -27.69 -8.91
C ASP A 52 -2.46 -27.12 -7.70
N PHE A 53 -1.83 -28.03 -6.96
CA PHE A 53 -1.09 -27.72 -5.75
C PHE A 53 0.39 -27.38 -6.03
N LYS A 54 0.83 -27.37 -7.30
CA LYS A 54 2.22 -27.01 -7.64
C LYS A 54 2.46 -25.52 -7.68
N ASP A 55 1.54 -24.76 -8.24
CA ASP A 55 1.73 -23.34 -8.50
C ASP A 55 0.78 -22.44 -7.68
N ASP A 56 -0.50 -22.83 -7.54
CA ASP A 56 -1.52 -21.94 -6.99
C ASP A 56 -1.81 -22.17 -5.49
N TYR A 57 -1.71 -23.41 -5.00
CA TYR A 57 -2.12 -23.77 -3.63
C TYR A 57 -1.16 -24.76 -2.94
N PRO A 58 0.09 -24.36 -2.64
CA PRO A 58 1.07 -25.24 -1.99
C PRO A 58 0.60 -25.74 -0.62
N GLU A 59 -0.26 -24.98 0.06
CA GLU A 59 -0.84 -25.33 1.35
C GLU A 59 -1.78 -26.56 1.31
N LEU A 60 -2.39 -26.88 0.16
CA LEU A 60 -3.27 -28.05 -0.02
C LEU A 60 -2.50 -29.35 -0.24
N LYS A 61 -1.18 -29.29 -0.48
CA LYS A 61 -0.33 -30.47 -0.74
C LYS A 61 -0.46 -31.53 0.35
N SER A 62 -0.40 -31.11 1.62
CA SER A 62 -0.48 -32.01 2.77
C SER A 62 -1.85 -32.70 2.93
N PHE A 63 -2.92 -32.09 2.41
CA PHE A 63 -4.26 -32.68 2.39
C PHE A 63 -4.36 -33.78 1.33
N TYR A 64 -3.98 -33.50 0.09
CA TYR A 64 -4.02 -34.48 -1.00
C TYR A 64 -3.04 -35.65 -0.80
N GLU A 65 -1.83 -35.40 -0.28
CA GLU A 65 -0.89 -36.47 0.07
C GLU A 65 -1.46 -37.43 1.11
N SER A 66 -2.26 -36.94 2.07
CA SER A 66 -2.91 -37.80 3.06
C SER A 66 -4.03 -38.66 2.47
N MET A 67 -4.70 -38.19 1.43
CA MET A 67 -5.80 -38.90 0.76
C MET A 67 -5.29 -40.06 -0.12
N VAL A 68 -4.16 -39.85 -0.81
CA VAL A 68 -3.53 -40.88 -1.66
C VAL A 68 -3.00 -42.05 -0.84
N VAL A 69 -2.47 -41.79 0.36
CA VAL A 69 -1.95 -42.84 1.25
C VAL A 69 -3.06 -43.77 1.74
N ASP A 70 -4.26 -43.25 1.99
CA ASP A 70 -5.40 -44.06 2.44
C ASP A 70 -5.98 -44.94 1.32
N GLN A 71 -5.92 -44.51 0.05
CA GLN A 71 -6.33 -45.34 -1.09
C GLN A 71 -5.34 -46.47 -1.40
N SER A 72 -4.04 -46.25 -1.20
CA SER A 72 -3.00 -47.26 -1.45
C SER A 72 -2.99 -48.45 -0.48
N LYS A 73 -3.86 -48.43 0.54
CA LYS A 73 -3.87 -49.41 1.64
C LYS A 73 -4.98 -50.46 1.52
N ASP A 74 -5.84 -50.36 0.52
CA ASP A 74 -7.03 -51.22 0.38
C ASP A 74 -6.99 -52.15 -0.86
N GLU A 75 -5.93 -52.12 -1.66
CA GLU A 75 -5.74 -53.02 -2.82
C GLU A 75 -4.71 -54.13 -2.53
N GLY A 76 -4.97 -54.90 -1.47
CA GLY A 76 -4.02 -55.88 -0.94
C GLY A 76 -4.60 -57.27 -0.65
N ASP A 77 -5.51 -57.81 -1.48
CA ASP A 77 -5.65 -59.27 -1.63
C ASP A 77 -6.64 -59.61 -2.76
N GLU A 78 -6.13 -60.04 -3.92
CA GLU A 78 -6.80 -61.05 -4.74
C GLU A 78 -5.78 -61.70 -5.69
N ARG A 79 -5.60 -63.02 -5.51
CA ARG A 79 -4.82 -63.91 -6.37
C ARG A 79 -5.70 -64.34 -7.54
N ASP A 80 -5.19 -64.35 -8.77
CA ASP A 80 -5.50 -65.42 -9.72
C ASP A 80 -4.46 -65.54 -10.85
N ASP A 81 -4.23 -66.78 -11.24
CA ASP A 81 -3.23 -67.29 -12.19
C ASP A 81 -3.57 -66.97 -13.66
N GLY A 82 -2.54 -66.79 -14.51
CA GLY A 82 -2.73 -66.94 -15.97
C GLY A 82 -1.73 -66.23 -16.89
N PRO A 83 -0.92 -66.95 -17.68
CA PRO A 83 0.17 -66.39 -18.47
C PRO A 83 -0.19 -66.15 -19.94
N GLY A 84 0.36 -65.09 -20.55
CA GLY A 84 0.53 -65.04 -22.00
C GLY A 84 0.65 -63.65 -22.62
N GLY A 85 1.71 -63.45 -23.41
CA GLY A 85 1.60 -62.70 -24.67
C GLY A 85 2.30 -61.33 -24.78
N GLU A 86 3.57 -61.38 -25.20
CA GLU A 86 4.20 -60.57 -26.27
C GLU A 86 3.75 -59.13 -26.57
N SER A 87 4.69 -58.18 -26.44
CA SER A 87 5.26 -57.31 -27.52
C SER A 87 5.68 -55.93 -26.98
N ARG A 88 6.97 -55.56 -27.01
CA ARG A 88 7.65 -54.76 -28.07
C ARG A 88 7.00 -53.36 -28.22
N THR A 89 7.67 -52.19 -28.11
CA THR A 89 8.94 -51.75 -28.71
C THR A 89 9.23 -50.27 -28.34
N GLY A 90 10.51 -49.87 -28.24
CA GLY A 90 11.04 -48.49 -28.43
C GLY A 90 11.18 -47.63 -27.16
N SER A 91 12.32 -47.43 -26.50
CA SER A 91 13.72 -47.11 -26.90
C SER A 91 13.88 -45.76 -27.62
N SER A 92 14.34 -44.75 -26.87
CA SER A 92 15.27 -43.71 -27.32
C SER A 92 15.92 -43.06 -26.10
N ASP A 93 17.15 -43.47 -25.82
CA ASP A 93 18.05 -42.87 -24.82
C ASP A 93 18.89 -41.74 -25.41
N THR A 94 19.48 -40.98 -24.48
CA THR A 94 20.72 -40.16 -24.56
C THR A 94 20.66 -38.78 -25.24
N ALA A 95 21.32 -37.72 -24.75
CA ALA A 95 22.06 -37.44 -23.51
C ALA A 95 22.44 -35.94 -23.45
N THR A 96 22.62 -35.43 -22.22
CA THR A 96 23.67 -34.47 -21.74
C THR A 96 24.06 -33.23 -22.56
N ASN A 97 23.82 -32.04 -21.99
CA ASN A 97 24.83 -31.09 -21.48
C ASN A 97 24.13 -29.76 -21.13
N ASP A 98 24.13 -29.30 -19.88
CA ASP A 98 25.22 -28.64 -19.14
C ASP A 98 25.29 -27.12 -19.42
N SER A 99 24.74 -26.33 -18.50
CA SER A 99 25.13 -24.94 -18.26
C SER A 99 24.67 -24.49 -16.87
N ASP A 100 25.58 -24.68 -15.91
CA ASP A 100 25.78 -23.82 -14.73
C ASP A 100 25.72 -22.32 -15.10
N LEU A 101 24.92 -21.51 -14.38
CA LEU A 101 25.42 -20.29 -13.70
C LEU A 101 24.34 -19.59 -12.84
N GLU A 102 24.71 -19.33 -11.58
CA GLU A 102 24.26 -18.28 -10.63
C GLU A 102 22.76 -18.20 -10.24
N LYS A 103 22.31 -18.75 -9.10
CA LYS A 103 22.62 -18.42 -7.69
C LYS A 103 22.52 -16.94 -7.33
N ALA A 104 21.29 -16.48 -7.06
CA ALA A 104 21.00 -15.45 -6.07
C ALA A 104 19.62 -15.71 -5.43
N TYR A 105 19.49 -16.81 -4.68
CA TYR A 105 18.39 -16.97 -3.73
C TYR A 105 18.87 -16.50 -2.36
N ILE A 106 18.29 -15.39 -1.91
CA ILE A 106 18.35 -14.92 -0.53
C ILE A 106 17.58 -15.94 0.30
N LYS A 107 18.33 -16.62 1.16
CA LYS A 107 17.85 -17.60 2.13
C LYS A 107 17.61 -16.86 3.43
N ASP A 108 16.37 -16.45 3.68
CA ASP A 108 15.95 -15.97 5.00
C ASP A 108 15.77 -17.19 5.92
N ASP A 109 16.88 -17.60 6.53
CA ASP A 109 16.87 -18.49 7.70
C ASP A 109 16.49 -17.64 8.93
N ASP A 110 15.24 -17.71 9.40
CA ASP A 110 14.89 -17.30 10.77
C ASP A 110 13.93 -18.30 11.44
N GLU A 111 14.43 -19.50 11.65
CA GLU A 111 14.03 -20.31 12.79
C GLU A 111 15.29 -20.94 13.42
N THR A 112 15.78 -20.36 14.52
CA THR A 112 16.57 -21.14 15.47
C THR A 112 16.29 -20.70 16.91
N SER A 113 15.40 -21.48 17.52
CA SER A 113 15.31 -21.64 18.96
C SER A 113 16.69 -22.03 19.54
N VAL A 114 17.32 -21.14 20.30
CA VAL A 114 18.51 -21.49 21.09
C VAL A 114 18.20 -21.40 22.58
N HIS A 115 17.77 -22.54 23.09
CA HIS A 115 17.93 -22.91 24.49
C HIS A 115 19.38 -23.39 24.68
N ARG A 116 20.27 -22.59 25.30
CA ARG A 116 21.46 -23.18 25.94
C ARG A 116 21.99 -22.35 27.11
N ARG A 117 21.94 -23.00 28.26
CA ARG A 117 22.49 -22.66 29.57
C ARG A 117 23.94 -23.17 29.62
N GLY A 118 24.89 -22.36 30.10
CA GLY A 118 26.18 -22.86 30.62
C GLY A 118 27.44 -22.02 30.38
N SER A 119 27.73 -21.13 31.35
CA SER A 119 28.99 -20.99 32.12
C SER A 119 30.38 -20.73 31.48
N ASN A 120 30.90 -19.54 31.84
CA ASN A 120 32.26 -19.17 32.29
C ASN A 120 33.44 -18.84 31.33
N SER A 121 34.01 -17.64 31.63
CA SER A 121 35.36 -17.06 31.45
C SER A 121 35.92 -17.00 30.02
N ASP A 122 36.54 -15.91 29.56
CA ASP A 122 37.58 -15.15 30.23
C ASP A 122 37.76 -13.76 29.58
N GLY A 123 38.43 -12.86 30.29
CA GLY A 123 38.44 -11.41 30.06
C GLY A 123 39.09 -10.91 28.77
N GLY A 124 38.58 -9.78 28.29
CA GLY A 124 39.19 -8.97 27.24
C GLY A 124 38.66 -7.54 27.31
N ALA A 125 39.52 -6.62 27.72
CA ALA A 125 39.21 -5.23 28.01
C ALA A 125 38.55 -4.50 26.84
N ASN A 126 37.24 -4.27 26.95
CA ASN A 126 36.55 -3.11 26.40
C ASN A 126 35.28 -2.94 27.22
N ALA A 127 35.45 -2.38 28.42
CA ALA A 127 34.34 -1.91 29.23
C ALA A 127 33.70 -0.69 28.53
N LYS A 128 32.98 -0.95 27.43
CA LYS A 128 31.83 -0.16 27.04
C LYS A 128 30.97 -0.10 28.29
N THR A 129 30.90 1.08 28.89
CA THR A 129 30.09 1.41 30.06
C THR A 129 28.71 0.80 29.89
N ASN A 130 28.50 -0.37 30.50
CA ASN A 130 27.25 -1.10 30.42
C ASN A 130 26.37 -0.54 31.54
N PHE A 131 25.61 0.51 31.21
CA PHE A 131 24.74 1.21 32.15
C PHE A 131 23.55 0.35 32.63
N ASN A 132 23.40 -0.88 32.12
CA ASN A 132 22.30 -1.79 32.45
C ASN A 132 22.47 -2.48 33.83
N LEU A 133 23.55 -2.20 34.55
CA LEU A 133 23.83 -2.76 35.88
C LEU A 133 24.21 -1.65 36.86
N LEU A 134 23.24 -0.79 37.17
CA LEU A 134 23.32 0.10 38.33
C LEU A 134 22.99 -0.73 39.57
N ASP A 135 24.02 -1.13 40.31
CA ASP A 135 23.86 -1.82 41.58
C ASP A 135 23.71 -0.78 42.70
N PHE A 136 22.52 -0.75 43.32
CA PHE A 136 22.22 0.14 44.44
C PHE A 136 22.50 -0.52 45.79
N SER A 137 23.22 -1.65 45.81
CA SER A 137 23.62 -2.33 47.05
C SER A 137 24.78 -1.62 47.74
N SER A 138 24.57 -0.39 48.20
CA SER A 138 25.48 0.23 49.17
C SER A 138 24.81 0.24 50.53
N ASP A 139 25.28 -0.71 51.35
CA ASP A 139 25.25 -0.77 52.81
C ASP A 139 23.90 -0.66 53.50
N ASP A 140 23.33 -1.83 53.87
CA ASP A 140 22.80 -1.95 55.22
C ASP A 140 22.88 -3.40 55.72
N HIS A 141 23.73 -3.60 56.74
CA HIS A 141 23.80 -4.81 57.53
C HIS A 141 22.55 -4.90 58.42
N GLY A 142 21.49 -5.55 57.95
CA GLY A 142 20.45 -5.99 58.86
C GLY A 142 19.06 -6.19 58.26
N SER A 143 18.64 -7.44 58.29
CA SER A 143 17.26 -7.93 58.18
C SER A 143 16.70 -8.20 56.77
N SER A 144 16.46 -9.50 56.58
CA SER A 144 15.26 -10.10 55.98
C SER A 144 14.72 -9.53 54.67
N ALA A 145 15.04 -10.28 53.61
CA ALA A 145 14.11 -10.72 52.57
C ALA A 145 13.17 -9.64 52.00
N SER A 146 13.76 -8.63 51.36
CA SER A 146 13.07 -7.88 50.31
C SER A 146 13.67 -8.31 48.98
N ALA A 147 12.86 -8.89 48.10
CA ALA A 147 13.23 -9.19 46.73
C ALA A 147 13.52 -7.86 46.01
N LEU A 148 14.76 -7.37 46.15
CA LEU A 148 15.31 -6.27 45.38
C LEU A 148 15.31 -6.70 43.92
N THR A 149 14.23 -6.34 43.24
CA THR A 149 14.03 -6.51 41.82
C THR A 149 15.14 -5.75 41.11
N LYS A 150 16.16 -6.50 40.66
CA LYS A 150 17.26 -6.00 39.86
C LYS A 150 16.67 -5.29 38.65
N PHE A 151 16.69 -3.96 38.65
CA PHE A 151 16.15 -3.13 37.58
C PHE A 151 17.07 -3.25 36.36
N LYS A 152 16.80 -4.25 35.50
CA LYS A 152 17.49 -4.44 34.23
C LYS A 152 16.84 -3.50 33.22
N PHE A 153 17.45 -2.34 33.02
CA PHE A 153 17.04 -1.42 31.96
C PHE A 153 17.79 -1.80 30.69
N ASP A 154 17.15 -2.51 29.77
CA ASP A 154 17.76 -2.93 28.51
C ASP A 154 17.78 -1.79 27.48
N PHE A 155 18.52 -0.72 27.78
CA PHE A 155 18.59 0.47 26.90
C PHE A 155 19.08 0.12 25.49
N GLN A 156 19.98 -0.85 25.36
CA GLN A 156 20.50 -1.29 24.07
C GLN A 156 19.40 -1.89 23.20
N ASP A 157 18.50 -2.69 23.78
CA ASP A 157 17.39 -3.33 23.07
C ASP A 157 16.39 -2.26 22.59
N TYR A 158 16.08 -1.27 23.45
CA TYR A 158 15.24 -0.13 23.05
C TYR A 158 15.88 0.72 21.94
N VAL A 159 17.19 0.97 22.00
CA VAL A 159 17.88 1.74 20.96
C VAL A 159 17.95 0.96 19.64
N SER A 160 18.15 -0.36 19.68
CA SER A 160 18.09 -1.19 18.47
C SER A 160 16.68 -1.24 17.89
N ASP A 161 15.65 -1.32 18.71
CA ASP A 161 14.25 -1.30 18.27
C ASP A 161 13.90 0.04 17.62
N ILE A 162 14.28 1.16 18.25
CA ILE A 162 14.09 2.49 17.67
C ILE A 162 14.83 2.60 16.33
N LYS A 163 16.07 2.11 16.24
CA LYS A 163 16.83 2.13 14.99
C LYS A 163 16.15 1.31 13.90
N TYR A 164 15.71 0.09 14.22
CA TYR A 164 15.01 -0.78 13.28
C TYR A 164 13.70 -0.17 12.79
N HIS A 165 12.87 0.35 13.71
CA HIS A 165 11.63 1.03 13.35
C HIS A 165 11.87 2.29 12.51
N THR A 166 12.91 3.07 12.82
CA THR A 166 13.28 4.26 12.04
C THR A 166 13.73 3.87 10.62
N GLN A 167 14.53 2.81 10.49
CA GLN A 167 14.97 2.31 9.20
C GLN A 167 13.78 1.81 8.37
N LYS A 168 12.90 0.99 8.96
CA LYS A 168 11.69 0.49 8.30
C LYS A 168 10.76 1.63 7.87
N LEU A 169 10.59 2.65 8.71
CA LEU A 169 9.82 3.84 8.34
C LEU A 169 10.48 4.59 7.18
N ASN A 170 11.80 4.70 7.16
CA ASN A 170 12.52 5.37 6.10
C ASN A 170 12.39 4.62 4.76
N GLU A 171 12.52 3.29 4.77
CA GLU A 171 12.31 2.43 3.60
C GLU A 171 10.86 2.55 3.09
N ASN A 172 9.87 2.47 3.99
CA ASN A 172 8.46 2.66 3.62
C ASN A 172 8.18 4.06 3.04
N VAL A 173 8.79 5.11 3.59
CA VAL A 173 8.66 6.48 3.07
C VAL A 173 9.32 6.59 1.71
N GLN A 174 10.48 5.98 1.53
CA GLN A 174 11.18 5.95 0.24
C GLN A 174 10.33 5.23 -0.81
N ASP A 175 9.79 4.05 -0.50
CA ASP A 175 8.93 3.28 -1.41
C ASP A 175 7.67 4.08 -1.77
N TYR A 176 7.02 4.68 -0.76
CA TYR A 176 5.85 5.52 -0.99
C TYR A 176 6.18 6.72 -1.87
N LEU A 177 7.26 7.46 -1.59
CA LEU A 177 7.70 8.63 -2.37
C LEU A 177 8.16 8.27 -3.79
N SER A 178 8.57 7.02 -4.00
CA SER A 178 8.98 6.51 -5.31
C SER A 178 7.79 6.20 -6.22
N THR A 179 6.57 6.12 -5.68
CA THR A 179 5.37 5.95 -6.51
C THR A 179 5.01 7.23 -7.27
N ILE A 180 4.58 7.07 -8.52
CA ILE A 180 4.16 8.18 -9.39
C ILE A 180 3.02 8.99 -8.73
N SER A 181 2.08 8.30 -8.07
CA SER A 181 0.96 8.92 -7.37
C SER A 181 1.41 9.86 -6.23
N SER A 182 2.46 9.49 -5.50
CA SER A 182 3.04 10.34 -4.46
C SER A 182 3.71 11.58 -5.03
N VAL A 183 4.44 11.46 -6.14
CA VAL A 183 5.05 12.61 -6.82
C VAL A 183 3.97 13.60 -7.29
N ASP A 184 2.90 13.12 -7.91
CA ASP A 184 1.77 13.95 -8.34
C ASP A 184 1.04 14.61 -7.16
N THR A 185 0.97 13.92 -6.02
CA THR A 185 0.44 14.46 -4.77
C THR A 185 1.32 15.60 -4.24
N ILE A 186 2.64 15.43 -4.23
CA ILE A 186 3.58 16.48 -3.82
C ILE A 186 3.45 17.71 -4.73
N PHE A 187 3.47 17.53 -6.06
CA PHE A 187 3.29 18.65 -6.99
C PHE A 187 1.97 19.38 -6.77
N SER A 188 0.90 18.66 -6.48
CA SER A 188 -0.39 19.28 -6.21
C SER A 188 -0.44 20.01 -4.86
N ILE A 189 0.25 19.52 -3.84
CA ILE A 189 0.41 20.23 -2.56
C ILE A 189 1.18 21.54 -2.80
N VAL A 190 2.24 21.48 -3.60
CA VAL A 190 3.02 22.67 -3.95
C VAL A 190 2.15 23.68 -4.71
N GLU A 191 1.43 23.25 -5.76
CA GLU A 191 0.46 24.10 -6.48
C GLU A 191 -0.57 24.71 -5.52
N PHE A 192 -1.21 23.89 -4.69
CA PHE A 192 -2.21 24.36 -3.74
C PHE A 192 -1.62 25.38 -2.76
N SER A 193 -0.37 25.20 -2.31
CA SER A 193 0.29 26.15 -1.44
C SER A 193 0.51 27.52 -2.10
N PHE A 194 0.87 27.55 -3.40
CA PHE A 194 0.99 28.79 -4.17
C PHE A 194 -0.36 29.45 -4.36
N LEU A 195 -1.39 28.68 -4.72
CA LEU A 195 -2.76 29.17 -4.85
C LEU A 195 -3.23 29.79 -3.54
N LEU A 196 -3.11 29.07 -2.43
CA LEU A 196 -3.54 29.50 -1.10
C LEU A 196 -2.81 30.77 -0.66
N ARG A 197 -1.49 30.84 -0.88
CA ARG A 197 -0.70 32.02 -0.55
C ARG A 197 -1.19 33.25 -1.32
N ASN A 198 -1.49 33.09 -2.61
CA ASN A 198 -1.91 34.19 -3.47
C ASN A 198 -3.36 34.61 -3.21
N THR A 199 -4.27 33.69 -2.93
CA THR A 199 -5.65 34.03 -2.53
C THR A 199 -5.68 34.74 -1.17
N LEU A 200 -4.88 34.29 -0.20
CA LEU A 200 -4.73 34.98 1.09
C LEU A 200 -4.08 36.36 0.97
N ALA A 201 -3.13 36.52 0.05
CA ALA A 201 -2.52 37.82 -0.22
C ALA A 201 -3.52 38.80 -0.88
N ALA A 202 -4.35 38.32 -1.81
CA ALA A 202 -5.39 39.12 -2.47
C ALA A 202 -6.50 39.59 -1.50
N GLY A 203 -6.82 38.79 -0.48
CA GLY A 203 -7.82 39.13 0.54
C GLY A 203 -7.41 40.24 1.52
N LYS A 204 -6.12 40.58 1.62
CA LYS A 204 -5.65 41.68 2.48
C LYS A 204 -5.88 43.03 1.80
N LYS A 205 -7.11 43.54 1.83
CA LYS A 205 -7.38 44.94 1.47
C LYS A 205 -6.68 45.86 2.48
N PRO A 206 -5.96 46.92 2.04
CA PRO A 206 -5.38 47.90 2.94
C PRO A 206 -6.51 48.58 3.72
N ALA A 207 -6.47 48.48 5.04
CA ALA A 207 -7.47 49.07 5.93
C ALA A 207 -7.41 50.60 5.85
N THR A 208 -8.19 51.20 4.93
CA THR A 208 -8.48 52.63 4.98
C THR A 208 -9.62 52.86 5.96
N SER A 209 -9.24 53.32 7.15
CA SER A 209 -10.11 53.76 8.23
C SER A 209 -10.89 55.01 7.82
N SER A 210 -12.21 54.92 7.69
CA SER A 210 -13.06 56.11 7.76
C SER A 210 -14.39 55.77 8.43
N SER A 211 -14.56 56.33 9.62
CA SER A 211 -15.77 56.33 10.44
C SER A 211 -16.94 57.05 9.74
N LEU A 212 -18.14 56.45 9.75
CA LEU A 212 -19.44 57.07 10.09
C LEU A 212 -20.69 56.36 9.52
N ALA A 213 -20.64 55.11 9.07
CA ALA A 213 -21.80 54.44 8.47
C ALA A 213 -22.23 53.15 9.19
N SER A 214 -22.35 53.15 10.53
CA SER A 214 -22.37 51.91 11.33
C SER A 214 -23.53 50.93 11.10
N SER A 215 -24.68 51.34 10.54
CA SER A 215 -25.81 50.42 10.26
C SER A 215 -25.83 49.90 8.81
N LEU A 216 -25.40 50.72 7.85
CA LEU A 216 -25.17 50.29 6.47
C LEU A 216 -23.89 49.43 6.40
N GLU A 217 -22.86 49.80 7.16
CA GLU A 217 -21.62 49.02 7.32
C GLU A 217 -21.88 47.66 7.91
N THR A 218 -22.88 47.44 8.76
CA THR A 218 -23.14 46.09 9.30
C THR A 218 -23.81 45.18 8.28
N ALA A 219 -24.76 45.71 7.48
CA ALA A 219 -25.36 44.96 6.38
C ALA A 219 -24.37 44.74 5.21
N ILE A 220 -23.57 45.77 4.89
CA ILE A 220 -22.47 45.66 3.92
C ILE A 220 -21.40 44.71 4.45
N ALA A 221 -21.04 44.75 5.73
CA ALA A 221 -20.05 43.84 6.32
C ALA A 221 -20.49 42.38 6.29
N ALA A 222 -21.78 42.11 6.46
CA ALA A 222 -22.34 40.76 6.32
C ALA A 222 -22.28 40.28 4.86
N HIS A 223 -22.60 41.16 3.89
CA HIS A 223 -22.51 40.85 2.47
C HIS A 223 -21.06 40.72 1.99
N THR A 224 -20.13 41.54 2.49
CA THR A 224 -18.70 41.43 2.18
C THR A 224 -18.13 40.13 2.74
N LYS A 225 -18.55 39.70 3.95
CA LYS A 225 -18.08 38.42 4.50
C LYS A 225 -18.45 37.23 3.62
N HIS A 226 -19.66 37.22 3.03
CA HIS A 226 -20.05 36.15 2.11
C HIS A 226 -19.26 36.21 0.79
N GLN A 227 -19.06 37.43 0.27
CA GLN A 227 -18.25 37.66 -0.92
C GLN A 227 -16.79 37.23 -0.70
N ASP A 228 -16.20 37.54 0.45
CA ASP A 228 -14.82 37.18 0.79
C ASP A 228 -14.64 35.66 0.85
N ILE A 229 -15.65 34.93 1.36
CA ILE A 229 -15.65 33.45 1.36
C ILE A 229 -15.76 32.92 -0.07
N LEU A 230 -16.63 33.50 -0.91
CA LEU A 230 -16.77 33.09 -2.31
C LEU A 230 -15.49 33.38 -3.12
N ASP A 231 -14.88 34.55 -2.91
CA ASP A 231 -13.63 34.95 -3.56
C ASP A 231 -12.47 34.03 -3.16
N PHE A 232 -12.51 33.44 -1.96
CA PHE A 232 -11.56 32.42 -1.52
C PHE A 232 -11.87 31.02 -2.06
N CYS A 233 -13.13 30.58 -1.95
CA CYS A 233 -13.54 29.22 -2.31
C CYS A 233 -13.55 28.99 -3.82
N LEU A 234 -13.94 29.99 -4.61
CA LEU A 234 -14.14 29.83 -6.05
C LEU A 234 -12.84 29.49 -6.81
N PRO A 235 -11.69 30.15 -6.56
CA PRO A 235 -10.41 29.73 -7.13
C PRO A 235 -10.00 28.32 -6.70
N VAL A 236 -10.23 27.94 -5.44
CA VAL A 236 -9.88 26.61 -4.92
C VAL A 236 -10.71 25.51 -5.58
N VAL A 237 -12.03 25.70 -5.68
CA VAL A 237 -12.93 24.75 -6.35
C VAL A 237 -12.63 24.68 -7.84
N THR A 238 -12.34 25.83 -8.48
CA THR A 238 -11.94 25.86 -9.89
C THR A 238 -10.64 25.10 -10.11
N TRP A 239 -9.64 25.28 -9.24
CA TRP A 239 -8.38 24.54 -9.32
C TRP A 239 -8.61 23.03 -9.13
N LEU A 240 -9.38 22.64 -8.11
CA LEU A 240 -9.73 21.22 -7.89
C LEU A 240 -10.44 20.62 -9.11
N LEU A 241 -11.41 21.32 -9.68
CA LEU A 241 -12.17 20.82 -10.82
C LEU A 241 -11.29 20.64 -12.06
N PHE A 242 -10.49 21.64 -12.43
CA PHE A 242 -9.75 21.62 -13.69
C PHE A 242 -8.41 20.91 -13.64
N PHE A 243 -7.72 20.91 -12.48
CA PHE A 243 -6.40 20.30 -12.36
C PHE A 243 -6.42 18.94 -11.64
N ARG A 244 -7.54 18.56 -11.01
CA ARG A 244 -7.74 17.22 -10.44
C ARG A 244 -8.95 16.50 -11.03
N GLY A 245 -10.14 17.08 -10.89
CA GLY A 245 -11.40 16.44 -11.28
C GLY A 245 -11.45 16.02 -12.74
N ILE A 246 -11.27 16.95 -13.67
CA ILE A 246 -11.31 16.68 -15.11
C ILE A 246 -10.18 15.71 -15.51
N PRO A 247 -8.90 15.92 -15.15
CA PRO A 247 -7.85 14.96 -15.43
C PRO A 247 -8.11 13.54 -14.90
N THR A 248 -8.64 13.41 -13.67
CA THR A 248 -9.00 12.11 -13.09
C THR A 248 -10.12 11.43 -13.87
N LEU A 249 -11.15 12.19 -14.26
CA LEU A 249 -12.22 11.65 -15.11
C LEU A 249 -11.66 11.20 -16.47
N VAL A 250 -10.80 12.01 -17.09
CA VAL A 250 -10.20 11.67 -18.39
C VAL A 250 -9.32 10.43 -18.28
N SER A 251 -8.48 10.30 -17.25
CA SER A 251 -7.64 9.11 -17.02
C SER A 251 -8.44 7.86 -16.67
N TYR A 252 -9.61 8.02 -16.06
CA TYR A 252 -10.51 6.92 -15.78
C TYR A 252 -11.17 6.38 -17.06
N TYR A 253 -11.65 7.27 -17.94
CA TYR A 253 -12.32 6.88 -19.19
C TYR A 253 -11.36 6.50 -20.32
N ILE A 254 -10.20 7.14 -20.37
CA ILE A 254 -9.16 6.90 -21.38
C ILE A 254 -7.97 6.28 -20.64
N ASN A 255 -8.05 4.97 -20.42
CA ASN A 255 -6.96 4.22 -19.81
C ASN A 255 -6.25 3.38 -20.89
N PHE A 256 -5.00 3.73 -21.22
CA PHE A 256 -4.22 2.99 -22.21
C PHE A 256 -3.45 1.81 -21.58
N ILE A 257 -3.25 1.84 -20.27
CA ILE A 257 -2.63 0.78 -19.50
C ILE A 257 -3.75 -0.21 -19.16
N ARG A 258 -3.94 -1.17 -20.06
CA ARG A 258 -4.97 -2.22 -20.06
C ARG A 258 -5.44 -2.68 -18.67
N TYR A 259 -6.71 -3.08 -18.62
CA TYR A 259 -7.43 -3.74 -17.52
C TYR A 259 -6.74 -4.92 -16.82
N ASP A 260 -5.56 -5.37 -17.28
CA ASP A 260 -4.81 -6.48 -16.71
C ASP A 260 -4.05 -6.12 -15.42
N LEU A 261 -3.89 -4.82 -15.11
CA LEU A 261 -3.01 -4.36 -14.02
C LEU A 261 -3.74 -3.86 -12.75
N ASP A 262 -5.07 -3.95 -12.66
CA ASP A 262 -5.87 -3.38 -11.56
C ASP A 262 -5.57 -1.89 -11.26
N ILE A 263 -4.97 -1.17 -12.21
CA ILE A 263 -4.70 0.26 -12.09
C ILE A 263 -5.98 1.01 -12.51
N GLU A 264 -6.70 1.56 -11.52
CA GLU A 264 -7.95 2.30 -11.74
C GLU A 264 -7.77 3.61 -12.55
N LEU A 265 -6.56 4.19 -12.53
CA LEU A 265 -6.27 5.49 -13.16
C LEU A 265 -4.94 5.46 -13.89
N ASP A 266 -4.96 5.74 -15.20
CA ASP A 266 -3.75 5.89 -16.01
C ASP A 266 -2.99 7.17 -15.63
N PRO A 267 -1.79 7.07 -15.00
CA PRO A 267 -1.02 8.24 -14.59
C PRO A 267 -0.49 9.05 -15.77
N MET A 268 -0.24 8.43 -16.93
CA MET A 268 0.21 9.15 -18.12
C MET A 268 -0.93 9.98 -18.69
N THR A 269 -2.12 9.40 -18.81
CA THR A 269 -3.29 10.12 -19.33
C THR A 269 -3.74 11.23 -18.38
N PHE A 270 -3.64 11.01 -17.07
CA PHE A 270 -3.87 12.04 -16.06
C PHE A 270 -2.95 13.25 -16.26
N ASN A 271 -1.64 13.02 -16.35
CA ASN A 271 -0.66 14.10 -16.48
C ASN A 271 -0.73 14.80 -17.85
N LEU A 272 -1.01 14.05 -18.92
CA LEU A 272 -1.20 14.61 -20.26
C LEU A 272 -2.44 15.50 -20.33
N SER A 273 -3.57 15.07 -19.78
CA SER A 273 -4.80 15.86 -19.76
C SER A 273 -4.64 17.12 -18.90
N LYS A 274 -4.01 17.01 -17.73
CA LYS A 274 -3.66 18.17 -16.89
C LYS A 274 -2.72 19.13 -17.62
N PHE A 275 -1.72 18.64 -18.36
CA PHE A 275 -0.83 19.45 -19.19
C PHE A 275 -1.61 20.23 -20.26
N LEU A 276 -2.49 19.56 -21.01
CA LEU A 276 -3.29 20.18 -22.07
C LEU A 276 -4.25 21.24 -21.51
N ILE A 277 -4.89 20.97 -20.38
CA ILE A 277 -5.75 21.94 -19.68
C ILE A 277 -4.93 23.14 -19.22
N SER A 278 -3.77 22.90 -18.60
CA SER A 278 -2.86 23.97 -18.15
C SER A 278 -2.43 24.85 -19.32
N LEU A 279 -2.06 24.25 -20.45
CA LEU A 279 -1.66 24.95 -21.67
C LEU A 279 -2.82 25.77 -22.26
N ALA A 280 -4.03 25.19 -22.31
CA ALA A 280 -5.21 25.87 -22.81
C ALA A 280 -5.57 27.09 -21.95
N ILE A 281 -5.56 26.93 -20.63
CA ILE A 281 -5.80 28.03 -19.68
C ILE A 281 -4.72 29.09 -19.84
N PHE A 282 -3.44 28.73 -19.80
CA PHE A 282 -2.34 29.69 -19.92
C PHE A 282 -2.42 30.51 -21.20
N LYS A 283 -2.66 29.84 -22.35
CA LYS A 283 -2.73 30.51 -23.64
C LYS A 283 -3.96 31.42 -23.76
N THR A 284 -5.10 30.99 -23.20
CA THR A 284 -6.37 31.71 -23.32
C THR A 284 -6.46 32.87 -22.34
N CYS A 285 -5.99 32.71 -21.09
CA CYS A 285 -5.94 33.80 -20.10
C CYS A 285 -4.94 34.91 -20.46
N ASN A 286 -3.87 34.59 -21.19
CA ASN A 286 -2.90 35.58 -21.65
C ASN A 286 -3.31 36.30 -22.96
N ASN A 287 -4.36 35.83 -23.63
CA ASN A 287 -4.84 36.47 -24.86
C ASN A 287 -5.97 37.45 -24.54
N ILE A 288 -5.72 38.73 -24.75
CA ILE A 288 -6.62 39.84 -24.35
C ILE A 288 -7.93 39.86 -25.16
N ASN A 289 -8.02 39.13 -26.27
CA ASN A 289 -9.11 39.27 -27.25
C ASN A 289 -10.28 38.26 -27.12
N MET A 290 -10.42 37.54 -26.00
CA MET A 290 -11.50 36.56 -25.80
C MET A 290 -12.65 37.17 -24.99
N ASP A 291 -13.62 37.80 -25.67
CA ASP A 291 -14.85 38.30 -25.04
C ASP A 291 -15.95 37.24 -25.01
N PHE A 292 -16.24 36.70 -23.83
CA PHE A 292 -17.36 35.77 -23.57
C PHE A 292 -18.61 36.52 -23.06
N HIS A 293 -19.06 37.54 -23.79
CA HIS A 293 -20.18 38.38 -23.33
C HIS A 293 -21.54 37.66 -23.19
N SER A 294 -21.70 36.46 -23.74
CA SER A 294 -23.01 35.80 -23.89
C SER A 294 -23.48 35.00 -22.68
N PHE A 295 -22.62 34.64 -21.71
CA PHE A 295 -23.00 33.75 -20.61
C PHE A 295 -22.39 34.14 -19.25
N GLN A 296 -23.23 34.54 -18.29
CA GLN A 296 -22.81 34.96 -16.95
C GLN A 296 -22.07 33.86 -16.16
N CYS A 297 -22.53 32.60 -16.27
CA CYS A 297 -21.88 31.45 -15.60
C CYS A 297 -20.48 31.18 -16.19
N VAL A 298 -20.35 31.24 -17.52
CA VAL A 298 -19.06 31.08 -18.20
C VAL A 298 -18.10 32.18 -17.77
N ASN A 299 -18.58 33.41 -17.61
CA ASN A 299 -17.75 34.53 -17.14
C ASN A 299 -17.23 34.34 -15.72
N GLN A 300 -18.03 33.78 -14.80
CA GLN A 300 -17.56 33.51 -13.43
C GLN A 300 -16.53 32.39 -13.38
N LEU A 301 -16.77 31.30 -14.11
CA LEU A 301 -15.82 30.19 -14.23
C LEU A 301 -14.51 30.65 -14.89
N TRP A 302 -14.64 31.45 -15.94
CA TRP A 302 -13.52 32.05 -16.66
C TRP A 302 -12.70 32.99 -15.78
N ALA A 303 -13.36 33.84 -14.98
CA ALA A 303 -12.69 34.68 -14.00
C ALA A 303 -11.95 33.83 -12.94
N GLY A 304 -12.56 32.73 -12.48
CA GLY A 304 -11.90 31.77 -11.60
C GLY A 304 -10.66 31.15 -12.23
N LEU A 305 -10.74 30.71 -13.49
CA LEU A 305 -9.61 30.16 -14.24
C LEU A 305 -8.49 31.19 -14.43
N CYS A 306 -8.84 32.43 -14.74
CA CYS A 306 -7.87 33.53 -14.85
C CYS A 306 -7.19 33.82 -13.51
N ALA A 307 -7.94 33.81 -12.40
CA ALA A 307 -7.39 34.01 -11.06
C ALA A 307 -6.44 32.87 -10.66
N VAL A 308 -6.80 31.63 -10.96
CA VAL A 308 -5.93 30.45 -10.76
C VAL A 308 -4.68 30.56 -11.63
N ASN A 309 -4.81 30.91 -12.91
CA ASN A 309 -3.68 31.11 -13.81
C ASN A 309 -2.75 32.24 -13.35
N HIS A 310 -3.30 33.35 -12.88
CA HIS A 310 -2.50 34.45 -12.33
C HIS A 310 -1.75 34.03 -11.06
N SER A 311 -2.37 33.18 -10.24
CA SER A 311 -1.78 32.68 -8.99
C SER A 311 -0.71 31.62 -9.22
N LEU A 312 -0.89 30.72 -10.19
CA LEU A 312 -0.01 29.57 -10.41
C LEU A 312 0.98 29.77 -11.56
N GLY A 313 0.67 30.67 -12.50
CA GLY A 313 1.47 30.90 -13.70
C GLY A 313 1.73 29.60 -14.48
N MET A 314 3.01 29.35 -14.78
CA MET A 314 3.46 28.18 -15.53
C MET A 314 3.65 26.91 -14.69
N VAL A 315 3.50 26.99 -13.35
CA VAL A 315 3.81 25.87 -12.45
C VAL A 315 3.06 24.58 -12.80
N PRO A 316 1.72 24.59 -13.01
CA PRO A 316 0.98 23.36 -13.31
C PRO A 316 1.40 22.73 -14.65
N LEU A 317 1.75 23.56 -15.63
CA LEU A 317 2.22 23.10 -16.94
C LEU A 317 3.58 22.41 -16.82
N VAL A 318 4.52 23.02 -16.10
CA VAL A 318 5.86 22.44 -15.89
C VAL A 318 5.77 21.15 -15.09
N PHE A 319 4.99 21.12 -14.02
CA PHE A 319 4.80 19.91 -13.21
C PHE A 319 4.17 18.78 -14.01
N SER A 320 3.11 19.04 -14.77
CA SER A 320 2.52 18.02 -15.63
C SER A 320 3.48 17.53 -16.71
N MET A 321 4.32 18.40 -17.29
CA MET A 321 5.35 17.98 -18.24
C MET A 321 6.39 17.07 -17.58
N VAL A 322 6.87 17.42 -16.39
CA VAL A 322 7.82 16.60 -15.62
C VAL A 322 7.19 15.26 -15.23
N SER A 323 5.94 15.25 -14.76
CA SER A 323 5.23 14.01 -14.45
C SER A 323 5.04 13.13 -15.68
N CYS A 324 4.72 13.69 -16.85
CA CYS A 324 4.67 12.93 -18.11
C CYS A 324 6.03 12.29 -18.47
N LEU A 325 7.14 13.00 -18.23
CA LEU A 325 8.47 12.45 -18.48
C LEU A 325 8.83 11.35 -17.47
N LEU A 326 8.42 11.52 -16.21
CA LEU A 326 8.59 10.50 -15.17
C LEU A 326 7.75 9.25 -15.46
N THR A 327 6.49 9.41 -15.88
CA THR A 327 5.66 8.25 -16.27
C THR A 327 6.28 7.50 -17.43
N LEU A 328 6.80 8.20 -18.45
CA LEU A 328 7.51 7.58 -19.57
C LEU A 328 8.84 6.91 -19.19
N TYR A 329 9.48 7.33 -18.11
CA TYR A 329 10.73 6.71 -17.64
C TYR A 329 10.46 5.43 -16.83
N VAL A 330 9.34 5.38 -16.11
CA VAL A 330 8.98 4.28 -15.23
C VAL A 330 8.21 3.16 -15.96
N LEU A 331 7.45 3.50 -17.02
CA LEU A 331 6.74 2.56 -17.91
C LEU A 331 7.67 1.95 -18.97
#